data_AF-A0A2E7WNN5-F1
#
_entry.id   AF-A0A2E7WNN5-F1
#
_cell.length_a   1.000
_cell.length_b   1.000
_cell.length_c   1.000
_cell.angle_alpha   90.00
_cell.angle_beta   90.00
_cell.angle_gamma   90.00
#
_symmetry.space_group_name_H-M   'P 1'
#
loop_
_entity.id
_entity.type
_entity.pdbx_description
1 polymer ?
#
loop_
_entity_poly.entity_id
_entity_poly.type
_entity_poly.pdbx_seq_one_letter_code
_entity_poly.pdbx_strand_id
1 'polypeptide(L)'
;MTGLVEKRARRGYYVSRFSVDEVKDLYEFRKMLEIHSVKLAVQNAQPSHLVEFDRVLSELTKLSSDLSGHAKAVELDIQIHELIARASGNTSLHQAMQNVLHKVMCFISVEIAGQDSLVAAHQQHQSLLHLIKERDAKRAVELIRMHVDTAKETLVSVLQTRDQVWSDVLAVAPSKTRGSNQEVPKLNNDIHQGETL
;
A
#
# COMPACT_ATOMS: atom_id res chain seq x y z
N MET A 1 -2.50 19.13 2.09
CA MET A 1 -1.05 18.83 1.98
C MET A 1 -0.86 17.36 2.29
N THR A 2 -0.28 16.58 1.38
CA THR A 2 -0.24 15.10 1.44
C THR A 2 0.83 14.52 2.36
N GLY A 3 1.60 15.33 3.10
CA GLY A 3 2.62 14.82 4.06
C GLY A 3 3.73 13.96 3.43
N LEU A 4 3.72 13.72 2.12
CA LEU A 4 4.61 12.79 1.42
C LEU A 4 6.02 13.36 1.17
N VAL A 5 6.23 14.65 1.40
CA VAL A 5 7.46 15.37 1.05
C VAL A 5 7.88 16.24 2.23
N GLU A 6 8.96 15.84 2.90
CA GLU A 6 9.66 16.73 3.84
C GLU A 6 10.67 17.59 3.09
N LYS A 7 10.52 18.92 3.18
CA LYS A 7 11.51 19.87 2.66
C LYS A 7 12.58 20.14 3.72
N ARG A 8 13.72 19.46 3.66
CA ARG A 8 14.92 19.83 4.44
C ARG A 8 15.84 20.75 3.63
N ALA A 9 16.20 21.88 4.22
CA ALA A 9 17.04 22.89 3.58
C ALA A 9 18.42 22.30 3.18
N ARG A 10 18.81 22.53 1.91
CA ARG A 10 20.12 22.27 1.28
C ARG A 10 20.45 20.84 0.79
N ARG A 11 19.50 19.90 0.63
CA ARG A 11 19.79 18.54 0.09
C ARG A 11 18.78 17.90 -0.88
N GLY A 12 17.86 18.65 -1.49
CA GLY A 12 16.90 18.12 -2.48
C GLY A 12 15.63 17.52 -1.87
N TYR A 13 14.80 16.87 -2.70
CA TYR A 13 13.54 16.21 -2.31
C TYR A 13 13.82 14.74 -2.00
N TYR A 14 13.38 14.25 -0.84
CA TYR A 14 13.41 12.83 -0.49
C TYR A 14 11.97 12.32 -0.43
N VAL A 15 11.74 11.10 -0.94
CA VAL A 15 10.51 10.36 -0.63
C VAL A 15 10.56 10.08 0.87
N SER A 16 9.56 10.54 1.62
CA SER A 16 9.44 10.23 3.05
C SER A 16 9.49 8.72 3.22
N ARG A 17 10.57 8.19 3.80
CA ARG A 17 10.63 6.77 4.17
C ARG A 17 9.64 6.57 5.29
N PHE A 18 8.62 5.76 5.06
CA PHE A 18 7.72 5.42 6.13
C PHE A 18 8.41 4.54 7.18
N SER A 19 8.12 4.84 8.45
CA SER A 19 8.57 4.07 9.60
C SER A 19 7.64 2.88 9.87
N VAL A 20 8.17 1.87 10.56
CA VAL A 20 7.38 0.72 11.03
C VAL A 20 6.23 1.16 11.96
N ASP A 21 6.45 2.18 12.78
CA ASP A 21 5.43 2.66 13.73
C ASP A 21 4.29 3.39 13.02
N GLU A 22 4.58 4.19 11.99
CA GLU A 22 3.52 4.80 11.15
C GLU A 22 2.64 3.75 10.46
N VAL A 23 3.23 2.63 10.02
CA VAL A 23 2.46 1.51 9.46
C VAL A 23 1.58 0.86 10.53
N LYS A 24 2.11 0.61 11.72
CA LYS A 24 1.33 0.01 12.82
C LYS A 24 0.13 0.88 13.19
N ASP A 25 0.33 2.17 13.38
CA ASP A 25 -0.72 3.14 13.73
C ASP A 25 -1.79 3.20 12.63
N LEU A 26 -1.36 3.26 11.36
CA LEU A 26 -2.29 3.29 10.24
C LEU A 26 -3.11 2.00 10.14
N TYR A 27 -2.49 0.84 10.33
CA TYR A 27 -3.19 -0.44 10.24
C TYR A 27 -4.11 -0.69 11.44
N GLU A 28 -3.79 -0.17 12.63
CA GLU A 28 -4.73 -0.16 13.76
C GLU A 28 -5.97 0.67 13.44
N PHE A 29 -5.79 1.88 12.90
CA PHE A 29 -6.89 2.73 12.47
C PHE A 29 -7.71 2.08 11.35
N ARG A 30 -7.03 1.54 10.32
CA ARG A 30 -7.66 0.76 9.24
C ARG A 30 -8.51 -0.36 9.80
N LYS A 31 -7.97 -1.16 10.71
CA LYS A 31 -8.68 -2.31 11.30
C LYS A 31 -9.97 -1.90 11.99
N MET A 32 -9.97 -0.80 12.75
CA MET A 32 -11.20 -0.28 13.36
C MET A 32 -12.25 0.09 12.32
N LEU A 33 -11.85 0.79 11.25
CA LEU A 33 -12.76 1.19 10.18
C LEU A 33 -13.30 -0.03 9.41
N GLU A 34 -12.44 -0.97 9.02
CA GLU A 34 -12.78 -2.18 8.26
C GLU A 34 -13.79 -3.05 9.02
N ILE A 35 -13.52 -3.29 10.31
CA ILE A 35 -14.42 -4.09 11.16
C ILE A 35 -15.81 -3.45 11.24
N HIS A 36 -15.88 -2.13 11.39
CA HIS A 36 -17.17 -1.45 11.45
C HIS A 36 -17.87 -1.42 10.07
N SER A 37 -17.11 -1.20 9.00
CA SER A 37 -17.59 -1.27 7.61
C SER A 37 -18.22 -2.63 7.31
N VAL A 38 -17.55 -3.73 7.67
CA VAL A 38 -18.07 -5.09 7.47
C VAL A 38 -19.36 -5.33 8.26
N LYS A 39 -19.41 -4.94 9.54
CA LYS A 39 -20.64 -5.08 10.37
C LYS A 39 -21.83 -4.39 9.73
N LEU A 40 -21.63 -3.17 9.25
CA LEU A 40 -22.68 -2.39 8.61
C LEU A 40 -23.00 -2.91 7.21
N ALA A 41 -22.01 -3.31 6.42
CA ALA A 41 -22.22 -3.85 5.07
C ALA A 41 -23.04 -5.14 5.11
N VAL A 42 -22.79 -6.01 6.10
CA VAL A 42 -23.62 -7.18 6.39
C VAL A 42 -25.08 -6.79 6.57
N GLN A 43 -25.42 -5.63 7.14
CA GLN A 43 -26.81 -5.22 7.36
C GLN A 43 -27.37 -4.46 6.14
N ASN A 44 -26.54 -3.63 5.50
CA ASN A 44 -26.99 -2.57 4.60
C ASN A 44 -26.71 -2.84 3.11
N ALA A 45 -25.90 -3.86 2.78
CA ALA A 45 -25.57 -4.15 1.39
C ALA A 45 -26.83 -4.39 0.55
N GLN A 46 -26.89 -3.73 -0.61
CA GLN A 46 -28.01 -3.74 -1.55
C GLN A 46 -27.70 -4.68 -2.70
N PRO A 47 -28.70 -5.14 -3.47
CA PRO A 47 -28.47 -6.02 -4.62
C PRO A 47 -27.41 -5.50 -5.60
N SER A 48 -27.36 -4.19 -5.83
CA SER A 48 -26.31 -3.55 -6.65
C SER A 48 -24.90 -3.77 -6.11
N HIS A 49 -24.69 -3.64 -4.80
CA HIS A 49 -23.41 -3.91 -4.16
C HIS A 49 -22.99 -5.37 -4.33
N LEU A 50 -23.94 -6.32 -4.28
CA LEU A 50 -23.65 -7.74 -4.43
C LEU A 50 -23.21 -8.09 -5.85
N VAL A 51 -23.82 -7.45 -6.86
CA VAL A 51 -23.39 -7.57 -8.27
C VAL A 51 -21.98 -7.02 -8.45
N GLU A 52 -21.65 -5.90 -7.80
CA GLU A 52 -20.30 -5.36 -7.84
C GLU A 52 -19.28 -6.25 -7.14
N PHE A 53 -19.66 -6.91 -6.03
CA PHE A 53 -18.83 -7.94 -5.38
C PHE A 53 -18.54 -9.11 -6.34
N ASP A 54 -19.53 -9.58 -7.10
CA ASP A 54 -19.31 -10.65 -8.07
C ASP A 54 -18.41 -10.20 -9.22
N ARG A 55 -18.57 -8.96 -9.68
CA ARG A 55 -17.74 -8.39 -10.74
C ARG A 55 -16.27 -8.35 -10.32
N VAL A 56 -15.97 -7.82 -9.13
CA VAL A 56 -14.58 -7.67 -8.67
C VAL A 56 -13.93 -9.04 -8.40
N LEU A 57 -14.67 -10.02 -7.87
CA LEU A 57 -14.16 -11.39 -7.70
C LEU A 57 -13.88 -12.09 -9.04
N SER A 58 -14.72 -11.85 -10.05
CA SER A 58 -14.47 -12.37 -11.40
C SER A 58 -13.21 -11.76 -12.01
N GLU A 59 -12.94 -10.48 -11.80
CA GLU A 59 -11.69 -9.84 -12.24
C GLU A 59 -10.48 -10.41 -11.50
N LEU A 60 -10.59 -10.63 -10.19
CA LEU A 60 -9.52 -11.20 -9.37
C LEU A 60 -9.14 -12.62 -9.82
N THR A 61 -10.12 -13.43 -10.19
CA THR A 61 -9.93 -14.81 -10.67
C THR A 61 -9.20 -14.87 -12.02
N LYS A 62 -9.26 -13.81 -12.82
CA LYS A 62 -8.66 -13.74 -14.16
C LYS A 62 -7.21 -13.28 -14.16
N LEU A 63 -6.66 -12.89 -13.01
CA LEU A 63 -5.29 -12.37 -12.94
C LEU A 63 -4.25 -13.45 -13.25
N SER A 64 -3.24 -13.08 -14.05
CA SER A 64 -2.05 -13.88 -14.30
C SER A 64 -1.05 -13.75 -13.15
N SER A 65 -0.11 -14.68 -13.04
CA SER A 65 0.96 -14.66 -12.03
C SER A 65 2.14 -13.73 -12.37
N ASP A 66 2.07 -12.93 -13.44
CA ASP A 66 3.14 -12.02 -13.85
C ASP A 66 3.08 -10.65 -13.15
N LEU A 67 4.04 -9.77 -13.46
CA LEU A 67 4.14 -8.41 -12.88
C LEU A 67 2.93 -7.51 -13.19
N SER A 68 2.29 -7.68 -14.35
CA SER A 68 1.06 -6.94 -14.70
C SER A 68 -0.11 -7.39 -13.81
N GLY A 69 -0.18 -8.71 -13.56
CA GLY A 69 -1.13 -9.29 -12.62
C GLY A 69 -0.98 -8.75 -11.20
N HIS A 70 0.26 -8.51 -10.74
CA HIS A 70 0.52 -7.97 -9.41
C HIS A 70 -0.07 -6.57 -9.18
N ALA A 71 0.21 -5.61 -10.09
CA ALA A 71 -0.31 -4.25 -9.95
C ALA A 71 -1.84 -4.23 -9.96
N LYS A 72 -2.45 -5.06 -10.82
CA LYS A 72 -3.91 -5.20 -10.87
C LYS A 72 -4.48 -5.88 -9.62
N ALA A 73 -3.77 -6.85 -9.03
CA ALA A 73 -4.18 -7.48 -7.77
C ALA A 73 -4.28 -6.46 -6.63
N VAL A 74 -3.29 -5.57 -6.51
CA VAL A 74 -3.30 -4.50 -5.51
C VAL A 74 -4.46 -3.52 -5.73
N GLU A 75 -4.73 -3.14 -6.99
CA GLU A 75 -5.88 -2.29 -7.31
C GLU A 75 -7.21 -2.95 -6.89
N LEU A 76 -7.37 -4.23 -7.19
CA LEU A 76 -8.58 -4.98 -6.83
C LEU A 76 -8.72 -5.19 -5.32
N ASP A 77 -7.62 -5.41 -4.58
CA ASP A 77 -7.60 -5.45 -3.11
C ASP A 77 -8.20 -4.16 -2.54
N ILE A 78 -7.66 -3.01 -2.95
CA ILE A 78 -8.15 -1.69 -2.51
C ILE A 78 -9.63 -1.49 -2.88
N GLN A 79 -10.01 -1.87 -4.10
CA GLN A 79 -11.39 -1.74 -4.58
C GLN A 79 -12.37 -2.58 -3.74
N ILE A 80 -11.98 -3.77 -3.28
CA ILE A 80 -12.84 -4.62 -2.44
C ILE A 80 -13.11 -3.94 -1.10
N HIS A 81 -12.07 -3.41 -0.44
CA HIS A 81 -12.21 -2.72 0.84
C HIS A 81 -13.06 -1.44 0.72
N GLU A 82 -12.86 -0.66 -0.34
CA GLU A 82 -13.67 0.52 -0.64
C GLU A 82 -15.14 0.14 -0.86
N LEU A 83 -15.39 -0.93 -1.63
CA LEU A 83 -16.74 -1.38 -1.93
C LEU A 83 -17.48 -1.86 -0.68
N ILE A 84 -16.81 -2.56 0.23
CA ILE A 84 -17.37 -2.93 1.54
C ILE A 84 -17.70 -1.67 2.36
N ALA A 85 -16.79 -0.70 2.41
CA ALA A 85 -17.03 0.55 3.12
C ALA A 85 -18.19 1.36 2.51
N ARG A 86 -18.36 1.35 1.18
CA ARG A 86 -19.55 1.91 0.53
C ARG A 86 -20.82 1.15 0.87
N ALA A 87 -20.77 -0.19 0.83
CA ALA A 87 -21.90 -1.06 1.15
C ALA A 87 -22.36 -0.93 2.62
N SER A 88 -21.52 -0.38 3.50
CA SER A 88 -21.89 -0.01 4.87
C SER A 88 -23.04 0.99 4.95
N GLY A 89 -23.26 1.80 3.89
CA GLY A 89 -24.24 2.89 3.90
C GLY A 89 -23.83 4.10 4.74
N ASN A 90 -22.63 4.10 5.33
CA ASN A 90 -22.10 5.23 6.11
C ASN A 90 -21.11 6.04 5.27
N THR A 91 -21.55 7.19 4.76
CA THR A 91 -20.74 8.06 3.89
C THR A 91 -19.46 8.56 4.56
N SER A 92 -19.50 8.93 5.83
CA SER A 92 -18.32 9.39 6.56
C SER A 92 -17.29 8.29 6.76
N LEU A 93 -17.75 7.07 7.06
CA LEU A 93 -16.90 5.88 7.16
C LEU A 93 -16.25 5.55 5.81
N HIS A 94 -17.02 5.60 4.72
CA HIS A 94 -16.51 5.38 3.37
C HIS A 94 -15.41 6.39 3.01
N GLN A 95 -15.63 7.68 3.25
CA GLN A 95 -14.63 8.73 3.01
C GLN A 95 -13.36 8.56 3.87
N ALA A 96 -13.51 8.22 5.14
CA ALA A 96 -12.38 7.91 6.01
C ALA A 96 -11.58 6.71 5.50
N MET A 97 -12.28 5.66 5.05
CA MET A 97 -11.66 4.47 4.47
C MET A 97 -10.88 4.81 3.20
N GLN A 98 -11.44 5.60 2.27
CA GLN A 98 -10.74 6.02 1.05
C GLN A 98 -9.41 6.71 1.36
N ASN A 99 -9.37 7.59 2.37
CA ASN A 99 -8.14 8.26 2.79
C ASN A 99 -7.10 7.28 3.35
N VAL A 100 -7.53 6.27 4.11
CA VAL A 100 -6.66 5.22 4.64
C VAL A 100 -6.12 4.34 3.51
N LEU A 101 -6.99 3.89 2.61
CA LEU A 101 -6.64 3.03 1.48
C LEU A 101 -5.68 3.72 0.50
N HIS A 102 -5.83 5.03 0.25
CA HIS A 102 -4.84 5.79 -0.52
C HIS A 102 -3.45 5.77 0.12
N LYS A 103 -3.37 5.90 1.44
CA LYS A 103 -2.09 5.79 2.15
C LYS A 103 -1.54 4.37 2.01
N VAL A 104 -2.36 3.34 2.26
CA VAL A 104 -2.01 1.91 2.10
C VAL A 104 -1.45 1.63 0.71
N MET A 105 -2.09 2.11 -0.35
CA MET A 105 -1.62 1.97 -1.72
C MET A 105 -0.20 2.52 -1.90
N CYS A 106 0.09 3.71 -1.35
CA CYS A 106 1.45 4.27 -1.39
C CYS A 106 2.49 3.38 -0.67
N PHE A 107 2.13 2.68 0.40
CA PHE A 107 3.05 1.73 1.05
C PHE A 107 3.27 0.49 0.20
N ILE A 108 2.18 -0.12 -0.30
CA ILE A 108 2.24 -1.38 -1.04
C ILE A 108 3.01 -1.22 -2.36
N SER A 109 2.75 -0.13 -3.10
CA SER A 109 3.40 0.13 -4.40
C SER A 109 4.91 0.35 -4.32
N VAL A 110 5.46 0.65 -3.14
CA VAL A 110 6.89 0.93 -2.94
C VAL A 110 7.63 -0.30 -2.39
N GLU A 111 6.94 -1.22 -1.72
CA GLU A 111 7.59 -2.17 -0.81
C GLU A 111 7.31 -3.65 -1.12
N ILE A 112 6.16 -4.02 -1.73
CA ILE A 112 5.76 -5.44 -1.82
C ILE A 112 6.05 -6.03 -3.21
N ALA A 113 6.91 -7.06 -3.25
CA ALA A 113 7.19 -7.88 -4.43
C ALA A 113 7.12 -9.40 -4.11
N GLY A 114 6.02 -9.86 -3.52
CA GLY A 114 5.81 -11.28 -3.16
C GLY A 114 4.50 -11.85 -3.71
N GLN A 115 4.57 -13.00 -4.41
CA GLN A 115 3.41 -13.65 -5.06
C GLN A 115 2.52 -14.45 -4.09
N ASP A 116 3.09 -15.14 -3.10
CA ASP A 116 2.34 -16.07 -2.23
C ASP A 116 1.33 -15.37 -1.32
N SER A 117 1.67 -14.15 -0.86
CA SER A 117 0.78 -13.33 -0.02
C SER A 117 -0.49 -12.91 -0.75
N LEU A 118 -0.45 -12.79 -2.09
CA LEU A 118 -1.60 -12.35 -2.88
C LEU A 118 -2.65 -13.47 -3.01
N VAL A 119 -2.22 -14.71 -3.26
CA VAL A 119 -3.14 -15.84 -3.42
C VAL A 119 -3.95 -16.07 -2.15
N ALA A 120 -3.29 -16.01 -0.98
CA ALA A 120 -3.97 -16.15 0.31
C ALA A 120 -4.97 -15.00 0.55
N ALA A 121 -4.58 -13.76 0.24
CA ALA A 121 -5.46 -12.59 0.34
C ALA A 121 -6.71 -12.74 -0.54
N HIS A 122 -6.56 -13.21 -1.78
CA HIS A 122 -7.67 -13.41 -2.71
C HIS A 122 -8.73 -14.38 -2.17
N GLN A 123 -8.29 -15.50 -1.60
CA GLN A 123 -9.20 -16.49 -1.00
C GLN A 123 -9.95 -15.91 0.21
N GLN A 124 -9.27 -15.08 1.01
CA GLN A 124 -9.89 -14.38 2.13
C GLN A 124 -10.92 -13.35 1.66
N HIS A 125 -10.64 -12.57 0.61
CA HIS A 125 -11.62 -11.61 0.06
C HIS A 125 -12.85 -12.32 -0.49
N GLN A 126 -12.68 -13.42 -1.24
CA GLN A 126 -13.80 -14.21 -1.75
C GLN A 126 -14.69 -14.71 -0.60
N SER A 127 -14.06 -15.26 0.44
CA SER A 127 -14.76 -15.73 1.63
C SER A 127 -15.47 -14.59 2.36
N LEU A 128 -14.84 -13.42 2.47
CA LEU A 128 -15.41 -12.26 3.14
C LEU A 128 -16.66 -11.74 2.42
N LEU A 129 -16.58 -11.56 1.10
CA LEU A 129 -17.72 -11.09 0.31
C LEU A 129 -18.86 -12.10 0.32
N HIS A 130 -18.56 -13.39 0.35
CA HIS A 130 -19.56 -14.43 0.53
C HIS A 130 -20.26 -14.33 1.90
N LEU A 131 -19.51 -14.18 2.99
CA LEU A 131 -20.08 -14.02 4.34
C LEU A 131 -20.95 -12.75 4.45
N ILE A 132 -20.59 -11.67 3.76
CA ILE A 132 -21.43 -10.47 3.67
C ILE A 132 -22.76 -10.76 2.97
N LYS A 133 -22.74 -11.53 1.87
CA LYS A 133 -23.96 -11.96 1.15
C LYS A 133 -24.86 -12.85 2.01
N GLU A 134 -24.26 -13.77 2.77
CA GLU A 134 -24.97 -14.67 3.70
C GLU A 134 -25.43 -13.97 4.99
N ARG A 135 -25.07 -12.70 5.17
CA ARG A 135 -25.39 -11.88 6.34
C ARG A 135 -24.75 -12.40 7.64
N ASP A 136 -23.63 -13.13 7.55
CA ASP A 136 -22.90 -13.64 8.72
C ASP A 136 -21.89 -12.61 9.25
N ALA A 137 -22.38 -11.70 10.10
CA ALA A 137 -21.56 -10.65 10.70
C ALA A 137 -20.40 -11.20 11.53
N LYS A 138 -20.61 -12.33 12.24
CA LYS A 138 -19.63 -12.84 13.20
C LYS A 138 -18.40 -13.34 12.48
N ARG A 139 -18.59 -14.21 11.49
CA ARG A 139 -17.49 -14.78 10.70
C ARG A 139 -16.85 -13.73 9.81
N ALA A 140 -17.64 -12.82 9.22
CA ALA A 140 -17.10 -11.75 8.38
C ALA A 140 -16.17 -10.82 9.17
N VAL A 141 -16.56 -10.44 10.39
CA VAL A 141 -15.74 -9.58 11.27
C VAL A 141 -14.44 -10.26 11.70
N GLU A 142 -14.49 -11.56 12.00
CA GLU A 142 -13.28 -12.28 12.37
C GLU A 142 -12.32 -12.40 11.19
N LEU A 143 -12.86 -12.71 10.00
CA LEU A 143 -12.07 -12.84 8.79
C LEU A 143 -11.38 -11.53 8.40
N ILE A 144 -12.09 -10.40 8.41
CA ILE A 144 -11.47 -9.10 8.07
C ILE A 144 -10.43 -8.68 9.10
N ARG A 145 -10.63 -9.01 10.39
CA ARG A 145 -9.65 -8.74 11.44
C ARG A 145 -8.34 -9.47 11.14
N MET A 146 -8.40 -10.78 10.90
CA MET A 146 -7.23 -11.59 10.57
C MET A 146 -6.56 -11.09 9.30
N HIS A 147 -7.34 -10.80 8.25
CA HIS A 147 -6.81 -10.30 6.98
C HIS A 147 -6.00 -9.01 7.15
N VAL A 148 -6.52 -8.01 7.88
CA VAL A 148 -5.82 -6.74 8.11
C VAL A 148 -4.58 -6.94 8.99
N ASP A 149 -4.65 -7.81 10.00
CA ASP A 149 -3.50 -8.11 10.85
C ASP A 149 -2.38 -8.84 10.07
N THR A 150 -2.71 -9.80 9.20
CA THR A 150 -1.74 -10.44 8.29
C THR A 150 -1.13 -9.43 7.32
N ALA A 151 -1.93 -8.57 6.70
CA ALA A 151 -1.43 -7.56 5.77
C ALA A 151 -0.47 -6.56 6.47
N LYS A 152 -0.74 -6.20 7.73
CA LYS A 152 0.15 -5.40 8.57
C LYS A 152 1.48 -6.10 8.80
N GLU A 153 1.44 -7.36 9.22
CA GLU A 153 2.64 -8.16 9.53
C GLU A 153 3.54 -8.33 8.30
N THR A 154 2.94 -8.62 7.14
CA THR A 154 3.67 -8.68 5.86
C THR A 154 4.40 -7.39 5.57
N LEU A 155 3.72 -6.24 5.65
CA LEU A 155 4.34 -4.94 5.35
C LEU A 155 5.43 -4.57 6.38
N VAL A 156 5.19 -4.83 7.67
CA VAL A 156 6.20 -4.59 8.72
C VAL A 156 7.45 -5.44 8.48
N SER A 157 7.29 -6.71 8.12
CA SER A 157 8.43 -7.61 7.84
C SER A 157 9.25 -7.12 6.65
N VAL A 158 8.59 -6.62 5.60
CA VAL A 158 9.25 -6.04 4.42
C VAL A 158 10.06 -4.81 4.81
N LEU A 159 9.47 -3.88 5.56
CA LEU A 159 10.14 -2.66 6.01
C LEU A 159 11.35 -2.95 6.91
N GLN A 160 11.22 -3.90 7.84
CA GLN A 160 12.32 -4.32 8.70
C GLN A 160 13.47 -4.95 7.91
N THR A 161 13.15 -5.78 6.91
CA THR A 161 14.15 -6.38 6.02
C THR A 161 14.88 -5.31 5.21
N ARG A 162 14.14 -4.35 4.64
CA ARG A 162 14.70 -3.21 3.91
C ARG A 162 15.64 -2.38 4.80
N ASP A 163 15.20 -2.06 6.01
CA ASP A 163 15.99 -1.24 6.94
C ASP A 163 17.27 -1.95 7.38
N GLN A 164 17.22 -3.28 7.56
CA GLN A 164 18.39 -4.12 7.81
C GLN A 164 19.36 -4.10 6.64
N VAL A 165 18.88 -4.37 5.41
CA VAL A 165 19.71 -4.33 4.19
C VAL A 165 20.37 -2.96 4.03
N TRP A 166 19.62 -1.89 4.28
CA TRP A 166 20.16 -0.53 4.20
C TRP A 166 21.22 -0.26 5.27
N SER A 167 21.00 -0.74 6.50
CA SER A 167 22.00 -0.68 7.57
C SER A 167 23.28 -1.42 7.19
N ASP A 168 23.16 -2.62 6.63
CA ASP A 168 24.30 -3.44 6.21
C ASP A 168 25.09 -2.78 5.07
N VAL A 169 24.39 -2.22 4.06
CA VAL A 169 25.01 -1.45 2.97
C VAL A 169 25.77 -0.23 3.51
N LEU A 170 25.19 0.51 4.45
CA LEU A 170 25.86 1.65 5.07
C LEU A 170 27.06 1.24 5.94
N ALA A 171 27.01 0.07 6.58
CA ALA A 171 28.10 -0.45 7.40
C ALA A 171 29.32 -0.87 6.56
N VAL A 172 29.09 -1.33 5.33
CA VAL A 172 30.15 -1.77 4.40
C VAL A 172 30.57 -0.65 3.42
N ALA A 173 29.82 0.45 3.36
CA ALA A 173 30.18 1.60 2.53
C ALA A 173 31.53 2.20 2.98
N PRO A 174 32.50 2.41 2.08
CA PRO A 174 33.80 2.93 2.45
C PRO A 174 33.64 4.28 3.14
N SER A 175 34.12 4.38 4.38
CA SER A 175 34.14 5.62 5.12
C SER A 175 34.92 6.65 4.30
N LYS A 176 34.31 7.78 3.94
CA LYS A 176 35.08 8.90 3.41
C LYS A 176 36.11 9.28 4.48
N THR A 177 37.36 8.85 4.26
CA THR A 177 38.50 9.20 5.09
C THR A 177 38.63 10.71 5.10
N ARG A 178 38.79 11.23 6.31
CA ARG A 178 39.00 12.64 6.61
C ARG A 178 40.40 13.01 6.09
N GLY A 179 40.46 13.83 5.04
CA GLY A 179 41.62 14.66 4.70
C GLY A 179 42.54 14.16 3.59
N SER A 180 42.44 14.78 2.42
CA SER A 180 43.60 15.38 1.74
C SER A 180 43.10 16.30 0.64
N ASN A 181 43.61 17.53 0.66
CA ASN A 181 43.40 18.58 -0.31
C ASN A 181 43.71 18.08 -1.72
N GLN A 182 42.70 17.92 -2.58
CA GLN A 182 42.90 17.85 -4.03
C GLN A 182 41.82 18.70 -4.70
N GLU A 183 42.29 19.79 -5.30
CA GLU A 183 41.52 20.72 -6.10
C GLU A 183 40.74 19.98 -7.17
N VAL A 184 39.44 20.24 -7.25
CA VAL A 184 38.60 19.79 -8.35
C VAL A 184 38.96 20.66 -9.57
N PRO A 185 39.38 20.08 -10.71
CA PRO A 185 39.62 20.88 -11.90
C PRO A 185 38.29 21.45 -12.39
N LYS A 186 38.25 22.77 -12.58
CA LYS A 186 37.12 23.46 -13.19
C LYS A 186 36.96 22.96 -14.63
N LEU A 187 35.84 22.32 -14.93
CA LEU A 187 35.40 22.10 -16.31
C LEU A 187 35.07 23.47 -16.92
N ASN A 188 35.92 23.91 -17.84
CA ASN A 188 35.69 25.11 -18.66
C ASN A 188 34.51 24.82 -19.60
N ASN A 189 33.46 25.63 -19.49
CA ASN A 189 32.30 25.60 -20.36
C ASN A 189 32.61 26.50 -21.58
N ASP A 190 33.37 26.00 -22.54
CA ASP A 190 33.54 26.68 -23.83
C ASP A 190 32.48 26.15 -24.81
N ILE A 191 31.34 26.83 -24.81
CA ILE A 191 30.31 26.71 -25.84
C ILE A 191 30.85 27.48 -27.05
N HIS A 192 31.46 26.77 -28.00
CA HIS A 192 31.75 27.37 -29.30
C HIS A 192 30.47 27.44 -30.15
N GLN A 193 30.03 28.67 -30.37
CA GLN A 193 29.19 29.09 -31.47
C GLN A 193 29.96 29.00 -32.81
N GLY A 194 29.23 28.77 -33.91
CA GLY A 194 29.70 28.86 -35.31
C GLY A 194 29.06 27.76 -36.18
N GLU A 195 27.82 27.90 -36.66
CA GLU A 195 27.41 28.56 -37.93
C GLU A 195 28.02 28.00 -39.24
N THR A 196 27.09 27.54 -40.10
CA THR A 196 27.10 27.53 -41.60
C THR A 196 28.16 26.72 -42.36
N LEU A 197 27.71 25.70 -43.10
CA LEU A 197 27.21 25.80 -44.48
C LEU A 197 26.23 24.64 -44.78
#